data_AF-S7JHH7-F1
#
_entry.id   AF-S7JHH7-F1
#
_cell.length_a   1.000
_cell.length_b   1.000
_cell.length_c   1.000
_cell.angle_alpha   90.00
_cell.angle_beta   90.00
_cell.angle_gamma   90.00
#
_symmetry.space_group_name_H-M   'P 1'
#
loop_
_entity.id
_entity.type
_entity.pdbx_description
1 polymer ?
#
loop_
_entity_poly.entity_id
_entity_poly.type
_entity_poly.pdbx_seq_one_letter_code
_entity_poly.pdbx_strand_id
1 'polypeptide(L)'
;MNITVLTETEFKALKPKQKKEYFDKLIQVAKEDQAEASRERNGQTQGYAFLWISLYGKDAISRSFRTYVKNHTPNKLMKNYRGTTNAWYFGSQSNLGVYDGLKALAAKIDSFGIPAYVCDAWD
;
A
#
# COMPACT_ATOMS: atom_id res chain seq x y z
N MET A 1 -5.90 3.32 16.47
CA MET A 1 -5.09 2.22 17.02
C MET A 1 -3.62 2.58 16.83
N ASN A 2 -2.80 2.67 17.88
CA ASN A 2 -1.39 3.09 17.73
C ASN A 2 -0.49 1.88 17.49
N ILE A 3 0.23 1.88 16.36
CA ILE A 3 1.25 0.90 16.01
C ILE A 3 2.59 1.61 16.09
N THR A 4 3.54 1.03 16.83
CA THR A 4 4.89 1.58 16.91
C THR A 4 5.61 1.39 15.59
N VAL A 5 6.19 2.45 15.04
CA VAL A 5 7.07 2.37 13.87
C VAL A 5 8.36 1.65 14.29
N LEU A 6 8.69 0.57 13.59
CA LEU A 6 9.87 -0.24 13.89
C LEU A 6 11.07 0.19 13.04
N THR A 7 12.24 0.23 13.65
CA THR A 7 13.51 0.28 12.93
C THR A 7 13.80 -1.04 12.23
N GLU A 8 14.72 -1.04 11.26
CA GLU A 8 15.19 -2.24 10.57
C GLU A 8 15.73 -3.31 11.52
N THR A 9 16.41 -2.90 12.59
CA THR A 9 16.98 -3.81 13.60
C THR A 9 15.87 -4.49 14.39
N GLU A 10 14.91 -3.72 14.89
CA GLU A 10 13.76 -4.23 15.65
C GLU A 10 12.91 -5.16 14.79
N PHE A 11 12.64 -4.77 13.54
CA PHE A 11 11.87 -5.60 12.62
C PHE A 11 12.57 -6.93 12.32
N LYS A 12 13.90 -6.93 12.11
CA LYS A 12 14.65 -8.17 11.86
C LYS A 12 14.57 -9.14 13.04
N ALA A 13 14.57 -8.62 14.27
CA ALA A 13 14.46 -9.42 15.50
C ALA A 13 13.09 -10.09 15.67
N LEU A 14 12.04 -9.62 14.99
CA LEU A 14 10.72 -10.23 15.04
C LEU A 14 10.70 -11.64 14.42
N LYS A 15 9.99 -12.56 15.07
CA LYS A 15 9.64 -13.87 14.51
C LYS A 15 8.65 -13.72 13.34
N PRO A 16 8.57 -14.69 12.41
CA PRO A 16 7.67 -14.59 11.25
C PRO A 16 6.21 -14.29 11.60
N LYS A 17 5.67 -14.91 12.66
CA LYS A 17 4.31 -14.65 13.14
C LYS A 17 4.12 -13.18 13.58
N GLN A 18 5.09 -12.62 14.29
CA GLN A 18 5.05 -11.22 14.75
C GLN A 18 5.17 -10.23 13.58
N LYS A 19 5.99 -10.55 12.56
CA LYS A 19 6.06 -9.75 11.33
C LYS A 19 4.72 -9.71 10.60
N LYS A 20 4.02 -10.84 10.52
CA LYS A 20 2.68 -10.91 9.95
C LYS A 20 1.69 -10.07 10.76
N GLU A 21 1.65 -10.25 12.08
CA GLU A 21 0.76 -9.47 12.97
C GLU A 21 1.03 -7.97 12.89
N TYR A 22 2.29 -7.56 12.75
CA TYR A 22 2.67 -6.17 12.51
C TYR A 22 2.06 -5.63 11.21
N PHE A 23 2.22 -6.36 10.11
CA PHE A 23 1.65 -5.95 8.82
C PHE A 23 0.12 -6.04 8.77
N ASP A 24 -0.51 -7.00 9.45
CA ASP A 24 -1.96 -7.08 9.57
C ASP A 24 -2.53 -5.83 10.25
N LYS A 25 -1.94 -5.41 11.38
CA LYS A 25 -2.33 -4.18 12.08
C LYS A 25 -2.09 -2.96 11.20
N LEU A 26 -0.94 -2.89 10.53
CA LEU A 26 -0.59 -1.76 9.65
C LEU A 26 -1.63 -1.62 8.54
N ILE A 27 -1.96 -2.71 7.84
CA ILE A 27 -2.97 -2.69 6.77
C ILE A 27 -4.35 -2.35 7.31
N GLN A 28 -4.70 -2.80 8.51
CA GLN A 28 -5.98 -2.44 9.12
C GLN A 28 -6.08 -0.91 9.29
N VAL A 29 -5.10 -0.28 9.94
CA VAL A 29 -5.10 1.18 10.14
C VAL A 29 -5.05 1.91 8.80
N ALA A 30 -4.22 1.44 7.86
CA ALA A 30 -4.12 2.09 6.55
C ALA A 30 -5.41 1.97 5.71
N LYS A 31 -6.21 0.91 5.92
CA LYS A 31 -7.54 0.77 5.32
C LYS A 31 -8.60 1.66 5.96
N GLU A 32 -8.48 1.96 7.26
CA GLU A 32 -9.35 2.93 7.92
C GLU A 32 -9.14 4.32 7.30
N ASP A 33 -7.89 4.76 7.16
CA ASP A 33 -7.51 6.02 6.50
C ASP A 33 -7.96 6.04 5.02
N GLN A 34 -7.79 4.92 4.30
CA GLN A 34 -8.29 4.77 2.93
C GLN A 34 -9.80 5.00 2.84
N ALA A 35 -10.57 4.35 3.72
CA ALA A 35 -12.02 4.41 3.70
C ALA A 35 -12.55 5.80 4.09
N GLU A 36 -11.84 6.52 4.96
CA GLU A 36 -12.14 7.92 5.28
C GLU A 36 -11.90 8.83 4.07
N ALA A 37 -10.69 8.82 3.50
CA ALA A 37 -10.37 9.64 2.34
C ALA A 37 -11.25 9.33 1.10
N SER A 38 -11.62 8.06 0.91
CA SER A 38 -12.49 7.67 -0.21
C SER A 38 -13.88 8.28 -0.12
N ARG A 39 -14.37 8.61 1.08
CA ARG A 39 -15.72 9.15 1.28
C ARG A 39 -15.84 10.61 0.86
N GLU A 40 -14.77 11.40 0.97
CA GLU A 40 -14.82 12.85 0.77
C GLU A 40 -15.19 13.25 -0.67
N ARG A 41 -14.67 12.51 -1.66
CA ARG A 41 -14.93 12.76 -3.09
C ARG A 41 -15.60 11.58 -3.78
N ASN A 42 -16.33 10.77 -3.03
CA ASN A 42 -17.05 9.63 -3.57
C ASN A 42 -18.12 10.11 -4.58
N GLY A 43 -18.05 9.60 -5.82
CA GLY A 43 -19.00 9.93 -6.89
C GLY A 43 -18.52 11.02 -7.85
N GLN A 44 -17.38 11.66 -7.58
CA GLN A 44 -16.71 12.50 -8.58
C GLN A 44 -15.86 11.61 -9.50
N THR A 45 -15.95 11.82 -10.81
CA THR A 45 -15.25 10.99 -11.78
C THR A 45 -14.12 11.73 -12.48
N GLN A 46 -13.00 11.02 -12.65
CA GLN A 46 -11.88 11.40 -13.52
C GLN A 46 -11.41 10.13 -14.23
N GLY A 47 -11.04 10.24 -15.51
CA GLY A 47 -10.60 9.09 -16.28
C GLY A 47 -9.20 8.61 -15.87
N TYR A 48 -9.09 7.74 -14.86
CA TYR A 48 -7.85 6.99 -14.61
C TYR A 48 -7.93 5.62 -15.28
N ALA A 49 -7.04 5.37 -16.24
CA ALA A 49 -7.04 4.11 -16.95
C ALA A 49 -6.64 2.94 -16.05
N PHE A 50 -5.63 3.10 -15.19
CA PHE A 50 -5.12 2.06 -14.28
C PHE A 50 -4.52 2.68 -13.01
N LEU A 51 -4.87 2.19 -11.82
CA LEU A 51 -4.29 2.62 -10.54
C LEU A 51 -3.49 1.51 -9.87
N TRP A 52 -2.33 1.87 -9.30
CA TRP A 52 -1.55 0.97 -8.45
C TRP A 52 -0.78 1.73 -7.36
N ILE A 53 -0.30 0.99 -6.35
CA ILE A 53 0.66 1.48 -5.37
C ILE A 53 2.02 0.84 -5.67
N SER A 54 3.04 1.64 -5.91
CA SER A 54 4.39 1.15 -6.16
C SER A 54 5.17 1.01 -4.86
N LEU A 55 5.74 -0.18 -4.62
CA LEU A 55 6.45 -0.57 -3.39
C LEU A 55 7.94 -0.81 -3.67
N TYR A 56 8.75 0.25 -3.70
CA TYR A 56 10.11 0.22 -4.26
C TYR A 56 11.25 0.17 -3.23
N GLY A 57 10.94 0.20 -1.93
CA GLY A 57 11.94 0.10 -0.86
C GLY A 57 12.80 -1.18 -0.94
N LYS A 58 14.10 -1.05 -0.71
CA LYS A 58 15.08 -2.16 -0.84
C LYS A 58 15.45 -2.80 0.50
N ASP A 59 15.06 -2.17 1.60
CA ASP A 59 15.30 -2.63 2.97
C ASP A 59 14.53 -3.94 3.32
N ALA A 60 14.75 -4.47 4.53
CA ALA A 60 14.17 -5.74 4.92
C ALA A 60 12.67 -5.63 5.22
N ILE A 61 12.22 -4.52 5.79
CA ILE A 61 10.81 -4.26 6.07
C ILE A 61 10.05 -4.21 4.75
N SER A 62 10.49 -3.41 3.78
CA SER A 62 9.88 -3.25 2.45
C SER A 62 9.85 -4.56 1.67
N ARG A 63 10.93 -5.33 1.69
CA ARG A 63 10.95 -6.67 1.07
C ARG A 63 9.93 -7.61 1.72
N SER A 64 9.88 -7.63 3.04
CA SER A 64 8.95 -8.47 3.79
C SER A 64 7.50 -8.04 3.59
N PHE A 65 7.25 -6.74 3.49
CA PHE A 65 5.94 -6.18 3.21
C PHE A 65 5.46 -6.57 1.82
N ARG A 66 6.33 -6.55 0.80
CA ARG A 66 5.97 -7.06 -0.54
C ARG A 66 5.59 -8.54 -0.52
N THR A 67 6.35 -9.37 0.20
CA THR A 67 6.01 -10.78 0.38
C THR A 67 4.67 -10.93 1.11
N TYR A 68 4.42 -10.09 2.12
CA TYR A 68 3.15 -10.05 2.82
C TYR A 68 1.99 -9.72 1.86
N VAL A 69 2.08 -8.62 1.11
CA VAL A 69 1.05 -8.19 0.15
C VAL A 69 0.75 -9.30 -0.85
N LYS A 70 1.80 -9.92 -1.42
CA LYS A 70 1.68 -11.04 -2.38
C LYS A 70 0.89 -12.23 -1.83
N ASN A 71 1.03 -12.53 -0.54
CA ASN A 71 0.49 -13.75 0.08
C ASN A 71 -0.81 -13.54 0.85
N HIS A 72 -1.10 -12.31 1.29
CA HIS A 72 -2.15 -12.03 2.28
C HIS A 72 -3.16 -10.98 1.86
N THR A 73 -3.01 -10.35 0.70
CA THR A 73 -4.00 -9.39 0.19
C THR A 73 -4.67 -9.92 -1.07
N PRO A 74 -5.95 -9.56 -1.33
CA PRO A 74 -6.67 -10.03 -2.52
C PRO A 74 -6.04 -9.51 -3.81
N ASN A 75 -5.55 -8.27 -3.79
CA ASN A 75 -4.89 -7.63 -4.92
C ASN A 75 -3.42 -8.02 -4.93
N LYS A 76 -2.95 -8.67 -5.99
CA LYS A 76 -1.57 -9.17 -6.06
C LYS A 76 -0.60 -8.11 -6.57
N LEU A 77 0.68 -8.30 -6.25
CA LEU A 77 1.76 -7.57 -6.91
C LEU A 77 1.90 -8.02 -8.35
N MET A 78 1.96 -7.06 -9.27
CA MET A 78 2.10 -7.27 -10.70
C MET A 78 3.27 -6.46 -11.25
N LYS A 79 3.69 -6.83 -12.46
CA LYS A 79 4.59 -5.99 -13.26
C LYS A 79 3.75 -4.89 -13.91
N ASN A 80 4.07 -3.62 -13.67
CA ASN A 80 3.41 -2.52 -14.39
C ASN A 80 3.96 -2.39 -15.83
N TYR A 81 3.36 -1.51 -16.63
CA TYR A 81 3.75 -1.31 -18.03
C TYR A 81 5.19 -0.78 -18.20
N ARG A 82 5.73 -0.08 -17.18
CA ARG A 82 7.14 0.35 -17.12
C ARG A 82 8.11 -0.74 -16.68
N GLY A 83 7.59 -1.92 -16.35
CA GLY A 83 8.35 -3.08 -15.96
C GLY A 83 8.69 -3.18 -14.47
N THR A 84 8.14 -2.30 -13.62
CA THR A 84 8.27 -2.36 -12.17
C THR A 84 7.54 -3.59 -11.63
N THR A 85 8.26 -4.50 -10.97
CA THR A 85 7.75 -5.80 -10.50
C THR A 85 7.03 -5.74 -9.14
N ASN A 86 6.94 -4.56 -8.55
CA ASN A 86 6.45 -4.34 -7.19
C ASN A 86 5.20 -3.44 -7.16
N ALA A 87 4.37 -3.50 -8.20
CA ALA A 87 3.15 -2.71 -8.29
C ALA A 87 1.98 -3.46 -7.65
N TRP A 88 1.43 -2.93 -6.56
CA TRP A 88 0.20 -3.41 -5.94
C TRP A 88 -1.00 -2.86 -6.70
N TYR A 89 -1.61 -3.70 -7.54
CA TYR A 89 -2.52 -3.25 -8.58
C TYR A 89 -3.99 -3.21 -8.12
N PHE A 90 -4.70 -2.12 -8.43
CA PHE A 90 -6.10 -1.89 -8.02
C PHE A 90 -7.08 -1.76 -9.20
N GLY A 91 -6.62 -2.04 -10.42
CA GLY A 91 -7.47 -2.05 -11.61
C GLY A 91 -7.71 -0.68 -12.22
N SER A 92 -8.61 -0.65 -13.21
CA SER A 92 -9.11 0.58 -13.82
C SER A 92 -10.16 1.20 -12.90
N GLN A 93 -10.03 2.50 -12.62
CA GLN A 93 -10.88 3.21 -11.65
C GLN A 93 -11.23 4.59 -12.19
N SER A 94 -12.52 4.92 -12.26
CA SER A 94 -12.98 6.23 -12.71
C SER A 94 -13.36 7.18 -11.58
N ASN A 95 -13.28 6.74 -10.32
CA ASN A 95 -13.74 7.48 -9.15
C ASN A 95 -12.57 8.17 -8.42
N LEU A 96 -12.66 9.49 -8.22
CA LEU A 96 -11.67 10.29 -7.49
C LEU A 96 -11.50 9.82 -6.04
N GLY A 97 -12.58 9.41 -5.38
CA GLY A 97 -12.53 8.87 -4.03
C GLY A 97 -11.64 7.61 -3.96
N VAL A 98 -11.64 6.76 -4.99
CA VAL A 98 -10.74 5.59 -5.01
C VAL A 98 -9.29 6.03 -5.08
N TYR A 99 -8.97 7.01 -5.93
CA TYR A 99 -7.61 7.56 -6.04
C TYR A 99 -7.14 8.20 -4.72
N ASP A 100 -7.98 8.99 -4.06
CA ASP A 100 -7.66 9.59 -2.76
C ASP A 100 -7.49 8.57 -1.66
N GLY A 101 -8.38 7.56 -1.63
CA GLY A 101 -8.27 6.43 -0.73
C GLY A 101 -6.92 5.73 -0.90
N LEU A 102 -6.50 5.49 -2.13
CA LEU A 102 -5.18 4.89 -2.40
C LEU A 102 -4.04 5.82 -1.97
N LYS A 103 -4.19 7.15 -2.11
CA LYS A 103 -3.18 8.12 -1.66
C LYS A 103 -3.02 8.07 -0.15
N ALA A 104 -4.13 8.05 0.58
CA ALA A 104 -4.13 7.90 2.04
C ALA A 104 -3.51 6.56 2.45
N LEU A 105 -3.88 5.46 1.77
CA LEU A 105 -3.30 4.14 1.99
C LEU A 105 -1.77 4.15 1.82
N ALA A 106 -1.27 4.69 0.72
CA ALA A 106 0.16 4.77 0.42
C ALA A 106 0.90 5.66 1.41
N ALA A 107 0.37 6.85 1.72
CA ALA A 107 0.96 7.77 2.70
C ALA A 107 1.03 7.15 4.10
N LYS A 108 0.00 6.38 4.49
CA LYS A 108 0.00 5.69 5.77
C LYS A 108 1.06 4.59 5.80
N ILE A 109 1.19 3.78 4.74
CA ILE A 109 2.26 2.78 4.62
C ILE A 109 3.65 3.43 4.70
N ASP A 110 3.85 4.55 4.00
CA ASP A 110 5.10 5.31 4.00
C ASP A 110 5.46 5.85 5.39
N SER A 111 4.47 6.30 6.17
CA SER A 111 4.69 6.74 7.55
C SER A 111 5.23 5.64 8.50
N PHE A 112 5.10 4.36 8.12
CA PHE A 112 5.71 3.22 8.81
C PHE A 112 7.10 2.85 8.27
N GLY A 113 7.70 3.73 7.46
CA GLY A 113 9.04 3.54 6.88
C GLY A 113 9.05 2.57 5.69
N ILE A 114 7.92 2.38 5.01
CA ILE A 114 7.81 1.51 3.82
C ILE A 114 7.51 2.40 2.61
N PRO A 115 8.51 2.74 1.77
CA PRO A 115 8.31 3.63 0.63
C PRO A 115 7.19 3.15 -0.30
N ALA A 116 6.11 3.93 -0.35
CA ALA A 116 4.90 3.65 -1.09
C ALA A 116 4.35 4.92 -1.75
N TYR A 117 3.94 4.83 -3.02
CA TYR A 117 3.30 5.93 -3.73
C TYR A 117 2.23 5.40 -4.67
N VAL A 118 1.14 6.15 -4.80
CA VAL A 118 0.11 5.88 -5.81
C VAL A 118 0.63 6.32 -7.16
N CYS A 119 0.30 5.54 -8.18
CA CYS A 119 0.53 5.88 -9.57
C CYS A 119 -0.76 5.68 -10.36
N ASP A 120 -0.88 6.41 -11.45
CA ASP A 120 -1.84 6.13 -12.52
C ASP A 120 -1.16 5.77 -13.84
N ALA A 121 -1.93 5.47 -14.89
CA ALA A 121 -1.39 5.09 -16.21
C ALA A 121 -0.51 6.16 -16.88
N TRP A 122 -0.49 7.40 -16.39
CA TRP A 122 0.30 8.52 -16.91
C TRP A 122 1.58 8.76 -16.09
N ASP A 123 1.62 8.27 -14.84
CA ASP A 123 2.79 8.22 -13.95
C ASP A 123 3.81 7.15 -14.29
#